data_AF-A0A8S8YJ69-F1
#
_entry.id   AF-A0A8S8YJ69-F1
#
_cell.length_a   1.000
_cell.length_b   1.000
_cell.length_c   1.000
_cell.angle_alpha   90.00
_cell.angle_beta   90.00
_cell.angle_gamma   90.00
#
_symmetry.space_group_name_H-M   'P 1'
#
loop_
_entity.id
_entity.type
_entity.pdbx_description
1 polymer ?
#
loop_
_entity_poly.entity_id
_entity_poly.type
_entity_poly.pdbx_seq_one_letter_code
_entity_poly.pdbx_strand_id
1 'polypeptide(L)'
;MANEKNPFNAWFFFAMPIFIFIAIYQLIPAISARLIPDLMGKVIYFGVAIIIGVFLFRNARTVRDHEWHRQRQIKRLQKDYAAEDRGVWSKADLAMSELEADARGLIRARCQEKHCSDWMGRLPS
;
A
#
# COMPACT_ATOMS: atom_id res chain seq x y z
N MET A 1 6.78 2.75 1.77
CA MET A 1 7.26 3.19 0.45
C MET A 1 6.40 4.35 0.02
N ALA A 2 6.97 5.56 0.00
CA ALA A 2 6.26 6.77 -0.36
C ALA A 2 5.84 6.67 -1.83
N ASN A 3 4.53 6.74 -2.09
CA ASN A 3 4.01 6.93 -3.43
C ASN A 3 4.43 8.36 -3.83
N GLU A 4 5.52 8.46 -4.58
CA GLU A 4 6.03 9.69 -5.16
C GLU A 4 5.05 10.13 -6.25
N LYS A 5 3.96 10.75 -5.80
CA LYS A 5 2.94 11.34 -6.64
C LYS A 5 3.62 12.43 -7.43
N ASN A 6 4.02 12.19 -8.67
CA ASN A 6 4.49 13.28 -9.51
C ASN A 6 3.26 14.05 -10.03
N PRO A 7 2.90 15.23 -9.45
CA PRO A 7 1.77 16.03 -9.94
C PRO A 7 1.98 16.44 -11.40
N PHE A 8 3.22 16.39 -11.87
CA PHE A 8 3.65 16.69 -13.22
C PHE A 8 3.01 15.77 -14.27
N ASN A 9 2.76 14.49 -13.97
CA ASN A 9 2.16 13.56 -14.94
C ASN A 9 0.74 14.00 -15.34
N ALA A 10 -0.05 14.49 -14.39
CA ALA A 10 -1.41 14.97 -14.69
C ALA A 10 -1.37 16.26 -15.52
N TRP A 11 -0.44 17.16 -15.22
CA TRP A 11 -0.26 18.40 -15.97
C TRP A 11 0.27 18.15 -17.38
N PHE A 12 1.13 17.14 -17.55
CA PHE A 12 1.60 16.67 -18.84
C PHE A 12 0.46 16.19 -19.74
N PHE A 13 -0.45 15.36 -19.23
CA PHE A 13 -1.63 14.91 -19.99
C PHE A 13 -2.58 16.04 -20.37
N PHE A 14 -2.63 17.13 -19.59
CA PHE A 14 -3.39 18.32 -19.95
C PHE A 14 -2.69 19.15 -21.03
N ALA A 15 -1.38 19.35 -20.91
CA ALA A 15 -0.59 20.16 -21.84
C ALA A 15 -0.38 19.50 -23.20
N MET A 16 -0.32 18.16 -23.25
CA MET A 16 -0.02 17.39 -24.46
C MET A 16 -1.00 17.62 -25.62
N PRO A 17 -2.33 17.52 -25.45
CA PRO A 17 -3.27 17.82 -26.53
C PRO A 17 -3.22 19.29 -26.96
N ILE A 18 -3.01 20.23 -26.04
CA ILE A 18 -2.86 21.66 -26.38
C ILE A 18 -1.62 21.85 -27.28
N PHE A 19 -0.50 21.23 -26.91
CA PHE A 19 0.74 21.29 -27.68
C PHE A 19 0.57 20.71 -29.09
N ILE A 20 -0.10 19.55 -29.22
CA ILE A 20 -0.37 18.94 -30.53
C ILE A 20 -1.17 19.89 -31.43
N PHE A 21 -2.24 20.50 -30.91
CA PHE A 21 -3.09 21.39 -31.70
C PHE A 21 -2.33 22.66 -32.11
N ILE A 22 -1.49 23.22 -31.24
CA ILE A 22 -0.59 24.33 -31.59
C ILE A 22 0.38 23.91 -32.69
N ALA A 23 1.00 22.73 -32.57
CA ALA A 23 1.94 22.21 -33.54
C ALA A 23 1.27 22.01 -34.91
N ILE A 24 0.09 21.40 -34.97
CA ILE A 24 -0.68 21.22 -36.22
C ILE A 24 -1.02 22.57 -36.85
N TYR A 25 -1.45 23.53 -36.04
CA TYR A 25 -1.82 24.87 -36.51
C TYR A 25 -0.62 25.64 -37.11
N GLN A 26 0.58 25.47 -36.56
CA GLN A 26 1.79 26.11 -37.10
C GLN A 26 2.43 25.34 -38.25
N LEU A 27 2.43 24.01 -38.19
CA LEU A 27 3.10 23.16 -39.17
C LEU A 27 2.36 23.15 -40.52
N ILE A 28 1.04 23.33 -40.50
CA ILE A 28 0.20 23.30 -41.71
C ILE A 28 -0.37 24.71 -41.98
N PRO A 29 0.31 25.54 -42.79
CA PRO A 29 -0.14 26.90 -43.09
C PRO A 29 -1.49 26.94 -43.83
N ALA A 30 -1.89 25.83 -44.47
CA ALA A 30 -3.23 25.71 -45.07
C ALA A 30 -4.37 25.78 -44.03
N ILE A 31 -4.13 25.31 -42.79
CA ILE A 31 -5.13 25.34 -41.73
C ILE A 31 -5.32 26.77 -41.22
N SER A 32 -4.21 27.47 -40.94
CA SER A 32 -4.24 28.83 -40.41
C SER A 32 -4.70 29.86 -41.46
N ALA A 33 -4.38 29.65 -42.74
CA ALA A 33 -4.69 30.61 -43.80
C ALA A 33 -6.06 30.39 -44.48
N ARG A 34 -6.56 29.15 -44.59
CA ARG A 34 -7.82 28.85 -45.32
C ARG A 34 -8.92 28.29 -44.45
N LEU A 35 -8.60 27.44 -43.48
CA LEU A 35 -9.62 26.71 -42.71
C LEU A 35 -10.12 27.49 -41.49
N ILE A 36 -9.23 28.24 -40.84
CA ILE A 36 -9.53 28.94 -39.59
C ILE A 36 -9.05 30.41 -39.66
N PRO A 37 -9.51 31.20 -40.66
CA PRO A 37 -9.09 32.59 -40.79
C PRO A 37 -9.66 33.47 -39.66
N ASP A 38 -10.90 33.20 -39.26
CA ASP A 38 -11.66 34.01 -38.32
C ASP A 38 -11.25 33.78 -36.85
N LEU A 39 -11.42 34.83 -36.05
CA LEU A 39 -11.17 34.78 -34.61
C LEU A 39 -12.04 33.70 -33.92
N MET A 40 -13.31 33.59 -34.32
CA MET A 40 -14.24 32.58 -33.78
C MET A 40 -13.78 31.16 -34.07
N GLY A 41 -13.28 30.89 -35.28
CA GLY A 41 -12.72 29.59 -35.62
C GLY A 41 -11.54 29.20 -34.73
N LYS A 42 -10.64 30.15 -34.44
CA LYS A 42 -9.48 29.91 -33.57
C LYS A 42 -9.92 29.60 -32.14
N VAL A 43 -10.90 30.35 -31.62
CA VAL A 43 -11.47 30.11 -30.28
C VAL A 43 -12.08 28.72 -30.19
N ILE A 44 -12.84 28.28 -31.20
CA ILE A 44 -13.42 26.93 -31.24
C ILE A 44 -12.32 25.87 -31.32
N TYR A 45 -11.33 26.06 -32.19
CA TYR A 45 -10.24 25.10 -32.39
C TYR A 45 -9.43 24.85 -31.11
N PHE A 46 -8.97 25.93 -30.45
CA PHE A 46 -8.27 25.80 -29.17
C PHE A 46 -9.21 25.42 -28.02
N GLY A 47 -10.50 25.80 -28.09
CA GLY A 47 -11.52 25.38 -27.14
C GLY A 47 -11.70 23.86 -27.11
N VAL A 48 -11.75 23.22 -28.28
CA VAL A 48 -11.80 21.75 -28.40
C VAL A 48 -10.54 21.10 -27.81
N ALA A 49 -9.36 21.66 -28.08
CA ALA A 49 -8.11 21.17 -27.51
C ALA A 49 -8.11 21.22 -25.96
N ILE A 50 -8.64 22.30 -25.39
CA ILE A 50 -8.80 22.46 -23.94
C ILE A 50 -9.80 21.44 -23.39
N ILE A 51 -10.95 21.24 -24.04
CA ILE A 51 -11.97 20.27 -23.60
C ILE A 51 -11.37 18.86 -23.54
N ILE A 52 -10.62 18.47 -24.57
CA ILE A 52 -9.91 17.18 -24.62
C ILE A 52 -8.88 17.10 -23.48
N GLY A 53 -8.06 18.15 -23.29
CA GLY A 53 -7.10 18.22 -22.19
C GLY A 53 -7.76 18.07 -20.81
N VAL A 54 -8.89 18.73 -20.57
CA VAL A 54 -9.67 18.61 -19.32
C VAL A 54 -10.19 17.18 -19.15
N PHE A 55 -10.68 16.55 -20.22
CA PHE A 55 -11.18 15.18 -20.16
C PHE A 55 -10.06 14.19 -19.78
N LEU A 56 -8.90 14.28 -20.43
CA LEU A 56 -7.72 13.47 -20.10
C LEU A 56 -7.25 13.71 -18.66
N PHE A 57 -7.26 14.97 -18.21
CA PHE A 57 -6.88 15.33 -16.85
C PHE A 57 -7.80 14.69 -15.79
N ARG A 58 -9.11 14.63 -16.05
CA ARG A 58 -10.07 13.95 -15.16
C ARG A 58 -9.84 12.44 -15.14
N ASN A 59 -9.56 11.85 -16.30
CA ASN A 59 -9.33 10.40 -16.40
C ASN A 59 -8.01 9.99 -15.72
N ALA A 60 -6.93 10.76 -15.92
CA ALA A 60 -5.64 10.51 -15.29
C ALA A 60 -5.69 10.54 -13.75
N ARG A 61 -6.63 11.32 -13.17
CA ARG A 61 -6.87 11.31 -11.73
C ARG A 61 -7.73 10.13 -11.25
N THR A 62 -8.68 9.67 -12.06
CA THR A 62 -9.57 8.54 -11.75
C THR A 62 -8.82 7.21 -11.67
N VAL A 63 -7.88 6.95 -12.59
CA VAL A 63 -7.05 5.73 -12.58
C VAL A 63 -6.25 5.60 -11.27
N ARG A 64 -5.82 6.73 -10.72
CA ARG A 64 -5.02 6.81 -9.49
C ARG A 64 -5.82 6.48 -8.22
N ASP A 65 -7.13 6.64 -8.25
CA ASP A 65 -7.99 6.33 -7.11
C ASP A 65 -8.23 4.82 -6.95
N HIS A 66 -8.15 4.01 -8.02
CA HIS A 66 -8.26 2.56 -7.91
C HIS A 66 -7.12 1.94 -7.10
N GLU A 67 -5.89 2.40 -7.30
CA GLU A 67 -4.73 1.96 -6.51
C GLU A 67 -4.87 2.39 -5.04
N TRP A 68 -5.43 3.57 -4.81
CA TRP A 68 -5.69 4.09 -3.46
C TRP A 68 -6.75 3.25 -2.72
N HIS A 69 -7.82 2.84 -3.41
CA HIS A 69 -8.81 1.93 -2.83
C HIS A 69 -8.20 0.57 -2.46
N ARG A 70 -7.32 0.02 -3.30
CA ARG A 70 -6.63 -1.24 -3.03
C ARG A 70 -5.74 -1.15 -1.79
N GLN A 71 -4.95 -0.08 -1.69
CA GLN A 71 -4.09 0.14 -0.52
C GLN A 71 -4.89 0.40 0.76
N ARG A 72 -6.05 1.05 0.67
CA ARG A 72 -6.93 1.28 1.81
C ARG A 72 -7.49 -0.04 2.38
N GLN A 73 -7.82 -1.00 1.52
CA GLN A 73 -8.26 -2.33 1.96
C GLN A 73 -7.10 -3.13 2.57
N ILE A 74 -5.91 -3.09 1.97
CA ILE A 74 -4.71 -3.78 2.50
C ILE A 74 -4.36 -3.26 3.91
N LYS A 75 -4.41 -1.95 4.14
CA LYS A 75 -4.15 -1.37 5.48
C LYS A 75 -5.17 -1.78 6.53
N ARG A 76 -6.43 -2.01 6.14
CA ARG A 76 -7.46 -2.53 7.06
C ARG A 76 -7.15 -3.98 7.44
N LEU A 77 -6.86 -4.81 6.45
CA LEU A 77 -6.50 -6.22 6.66
C LEU A 77 -5.23 -6.39 7.52
N GLN A 78 -4.22 -5.53 7.37
CA GLN A 78 -3.01 -5.58 8.21
C GLN A 78 -3.30 -5.44 9.71
N LYS A 79 -4.32 -4.65 10.09
CA LYS A 79 -4.68 -4.47 11.50
C LYS A 79 -5.30 -5.74 12.08
N ASP A 80 -6.15 -6.40 11.28
CA ASP A 80 -6.84 -7.62 11.69
C ASP A 80 -5.85 -8.79 11.74
N TYR A 81 -4.95 -8.93 10.75
CA TYR A 81 -3.84 -9.91 10.80
C TYR A 81 -2.91 -9.68 12.00
N ALA A 82 -2.57 -8.43 12.32
CA ALA A 82 -1.74 -8.13 13.48
C ALA A 82 -2.44 -8.41 14.83
N ALA A 83 -3.77 -8.45 14.85
CA ALA A 83 -4.55 -8.85 16.02
C ALA A 83 -4.67 -10.38 16.12
N GLU A 84 -4.85 -11.08 14.98
CA GLU A 84 -4.82 -12.54 14.91
C GLU A 84 -3.47 -13.10 15.34
N ASP A 85 -2.36 -12.58 14.79
CA ASP A 85 -1.02 -13.02 15.15
C ASP A 85 -0.79 -12.87 16.65
N ARG A 86 -1.07 -11.70 17.23
CA ARG A 86 -0.94 -11.49 18.68
C ARG A 86 -1.82 -12.45 19.49
N GLY A 87 -3.02 -12.74 19.01
CA GLY A 87 -3.90 -13.74 19.61
C GLY A 87 -3.28 -15.14 19.63
N VAL A 88 -2.58 -15.55 18.56
CA VAL A 88 -1.88 -16.84 18.47
C VAL A 88 -0.66 -16.90 19.40
N TRP A 89 0.19 -15.87 19.38
CA TRP A 89 1.37 -15.80 20.23
C TRP A 89 1.03 -15.76 21.72
N SER A 90 -0.02 -15.00 22.10
CA SER A 90 -0.47 -14.96 23.50
C SER A 90 -0.93 -16.32 24.04
N LYS A 91 -1.50 -17.18 23.20
CA LYS A 91 -1.89 -18.55 23.57
C LYS A 91 -0.69 -19.48 23.64
N ALA A 92 0.28 -19.33 22.72
CA ALA A 92 1.50 -20.12 22.71
C ALA A 92 2.37 -19.82 23.95
N ASP A 93 2.50 -18.55 24.34
CA ASP A 93 3.22 -18.15 25.55
C ASP A 93 2.58 -18.74 26.82
N LEU A 94 1.25 -18.78 26.86
CA LEU A 94 0.50 -19.34 27.99
C LEU A 94 0.73 -20.87 28.10
N ALA A 95 0.64 -21.59 26.98
CA ALA A 95 0.92 -23.03 26.93
C ALA A 95 2.39 -23.36 27.29
N MET A 96 3.35 -22.55 26.84
CA MET A 96 4.76 -22.68 27.24
C MET A 96 4.93 -22.47 28.75
N SER A 97 4.25 -21.48 29.33
CA SER A 97 4.33 -21.21 30.77
C SER A 97 3.79 -22.35 31.63
N GLU A 98 2.72 -23.01 31.19
CA GLU A 98 2.16 -24.21 31.85
C GLU A 98 3.12 -25.39 31.76
N LEU A 99 3.71 -25.64 30.58
CA LEU A 99 4.71 -26.70 30.38
C LEU A 99 5.97 -26.46 31.21
N GLU A 100 6.44 -25.21 31.33
CA GLU A 100 7.57 -24.89 32.21
C GLU A 100 7.25 -25.08 33.70
N ALA A 101 6.03 -24.73 34.12
CA ALA A 101 5.58 -24.94 35.49
C ALA A 101 5.55 -26.44 35.84
N ASP A 102 5.02 -27.26 34.92
CA ASP A 102 4.96 -28.71 35.08
C ASP A 102 6.37 -29.34 35.08
N ALA A 103 7.24 -28.94 34.15
CA ALA A 103 8.63 -29.38 34.10
C ALA A 103 9.40 -29.03 35.39
N ARG A 104 9.21 -27.82 35.94
CA ARG A 104 9.79 -27.42 37.24
C ARG A 104 9.27 -28.28 38.39
N GLY A 105 7.99 -28.64 38.37
CA GLY A 105 7.38 -29.57 39.32
C GLY A 105 8.03 -30.96 39.29
N LEU A 106 8.19 -31.54 38.09
CA LEU A 106 8.82 -32.84 37.89
C LEU A 106 10.30 -32.85 38.30
N ILE A 107 11.06 -31.81 37.96
CA ILE A 107 12.47 -31.68 38.34
C ILE A 107 12.60 -31.62 39.87
N ARG A 108 11.74 -30.85 40.54
CA ARG A 108 11.76 -30.72 42.01
C ARG A 108 11.39 -32.05 42.68
N ALA A 109 10.38 -32.75 42.18
CA ALA A 109 10.00 -34.08 42.66
C ALA A 109 11.14 -35.11 42.53
N ARG A 110 11.79 -35.17 41.35
CA ARG A 110 12.93 -36.06 41.11
C ARG A 110 14.15 -35.74 41.98
N CYS A 111 14.38 -34.46 42.26
CA CYS A 111 15.49 -34.04 43.13
C CYS A 111 15.23 -34.45 44.59
N GLN A 112 13.98 -34.37 45.03
CA GLN A 112 13.57 -34.78 46.37
C GLN A 112 13.64 -36.29 46.56
N GLU A 113 13.26 -37.08 45.54
CA GLU A 113 13.44 -38.53 45.53
C GLU A 113 14.92 -38.93 45.64
N LYS A 114 15.79 -38.35 44.80
CA LYS A 114 17.24 -38.62 44.86
C LYS A 114 17.84 -38.24 46.21
N HIS A 115 17.49 -37.06 46.73
CA HIS A 115 17.96 -36.61 48.02
C HIS A 115 17.47 -37.57 49.13
N CYS A 116 16.22 -38.02 49.10
CA CYS A 116 15.71 -39.00 50.07
C CYS A 116 16.44 -40.35 49.99
N SER A 117 16.72 -40.85 48.77
CA SER A 117 17.48 -42.09 48.58
C SER A 117 18.94 -41.98 49.04
N ASP A 118 19.57 -40.83 48.82
CA ASP A 118 20.95 -40.56 49.20
C ASP A 118 21.12 -40.45 50.73
N TRP A 119 20.11 -39.90 51.41
CA TRP A 119 20.05 -39.92 52.88
C TRP A 119 19.81 -41.32 53.45
N MET A 120 18.97 -42.14 52.81
CA MET A 120 18.70 -43.52 53.25
C MET A 120 19.93 -44.43 53.14
N GLY A 121 20.77 -44.24 52.10
CA GLY A 121 22.02 -44.99 51.93
C GLY A 121 23.14 -44.62 52.91
N ARG A 122 22.95 -43.57 53.72
CA ARG A 122 23.93 -43.02 54.66
C ARG A 122 23.63 -43.36 56.13
N LEU A 123 22.60 -44.18 56.39
CA LEU A 123 22.27 -44.65 57.73
C LEU A 123 23.16 -45.85 58.11
N PRO A 124 23.91 -45.80 59.22
CA PRO A 124 24.68 -46.95 59.70
C PRO A 124 23.73 -48.04 60.19
N SER A 125 24.01 -49.28 59.76
CA SER A 125 23.30 -50.51 60.12
C SER A 125 23.38 -50.84 61.60
#